data_AF-A0A4R1ANN3-F1
#
_entry.id   AF-A0A4R1ANN3-F1
#
_cell.length_a   1.000
_cell.length_b   1.000
_cell.length_c   1.000
_cell.angle_alpha   90.00
_cell.angle_beta   90.00
_cell.angle_gamma   90.00
#
_symmetry.space_group_name_H-M   'P 1'
#
loop_
_entity.id
_entity.type
_entity.pdbx_description
1 polymer ?
#
loop_
_entity_poly.entity_id
_entity_poly.type
_entity_poly.pdbx_seq_one_letter_code
_entity_poly.pdbx_strand_id
1 'polypeptide(L)'
;MPLDVSMLGSRVVVRHRVGGTGPGGGPAMTDVVGRLLALDEATARVERRDGTAVDVPLASVVAAKTVPQRPLRRRGAAATDAEELTRITSRGWPATESVPLGGWELRAAGGFTGRANSVAVHGDPGVAVDEALVLVEAFYAARDLPALAQVVAGSAWDRAFAEAGWVGYGGARPGAIVQVADLEPAYVADSDALVESHASEGWMRMYHRVEDLRLARAVLEGPATVGFVSIGSPAVAIGRVVVTGEWAGLAAVEVAPEARRQGLARRIVQTSLAWAVEHGADKAYLQTMRDNDPAIALYRPFGFTDHHEYRYLTPGR
;
A
#
# COMPACT_ATOMS: atom_id res chain seq x y z
N MET A 1 -8.18 -30.62 -2.73
CA MET A 1 -8.33 -30.42 -4.18
C MET A 1 -7.01 -29.90 -4.71
N PRO A 2 -6.58 -30.21 -5.95
CA PRO A 2 -5.49 -29.47 -6.56
C PRO A 2 -5.88 -27.98 -6.69
N LEU A 3 -4.87 -27.11 -6.77
CA LEU A 3 -5.10 -25.72 -7.15
C LEU A 3 -5.62 -25.68 -8.59
N ASP A 4 -6.54 -24.76 -8.84
CA ASP A 4 -7.20 -24.61 -10.12
C ASP A 4 -7.33 -23.12 -10.48
N VAL A 5 -7.38 -22.82 -11.77
CA VAL A 5 -7.45 -21.44 -12.30
C VAL A 5 -8.73 -20.73 -11.84
N SER A 6 -9.83 -21.46 -11.59
CA SER A 6 -11.06 -20.88 -11.03
C SER A 6 -10.89 -20.32 -9.61
N MET A 7 -9.81 -20.67 -8.91
CA MET A 7 -9.49 -20.12 -7.58
C MET A 7 -8.79 -18.76 -7.65
N LEU A 8 -8.43 -18.24 -8.83
CA LEU A 8 -7.79 -16.94 -8.95
C LEU A 8 -8.66 -15.84 -8.33
N GLY A 9 -8.02 -14.94 -7.56
CA GLY A 9 -8.68 -13.91 -6.78
C GLY A 9 -9.39 -14.40 -5.50
N SER A 10 -9.57 -15.72 -5.33
CA SER A 10 -10.21 -16.29 -4.15
C SER A 10 -9.22 -16.47 -2.99
N ARG A 11 -9.77 -16.50 -1.77
CA ARG A 11 -8.99 -16.83 -0.57
C ARG A 11 -8.80 -18.35 -0.48
N VAL A 12 -7.54 -18.79 -0.45
CA VAL A 12 -7.14 -20.19 -0.41
C VAL A 12 -6.29 -20.49 0.82
N VAL A 13 -6.30 -21.75 1.24
CA VAL A 13 -5.22 -22.34 2.06
C VAL A 13 -4.49 -23.36 1.21
N VAL A 14 -3.16 -23.22 1.15
CA VAL A 14 -2.25 -24.10 0.41
C VAL A 14 -1.32 -24.76 1.42
N ARG A 15 -1.51 -26.06 1.64
CA ARG A 15 -0.60 -26.89 2.42
C ARG A 15 0.50 -27.39 1.51
N HIS A 16 1.75 -27.14 1.88
CA HIS A 16 2.90 -27.56 1.09
C HIS A 16 4.06 -28.08 1.94
N ARG A 17 4.92 -28.89 1.32
CA ARG A 17 6.15 -29.42 1.95
C ARG A 17 7.23 -28.33 2.03
N VAL A 18 7.98 -28.30 3.13
CA VAL A 18 9.07 -27.33 3.38
C VAL A 18 10.44 -27.99 3.54
N GLY A 19 10.53 -29.30 3.32
CA GLY A 19 11.76 -30.09 3.52
C GLY A 19 11.99 -30.48 4.97
N GLY A 20 12.61 -31.64 5.20
CA GLY A 20 12.83 -32.21 6.53
C GLY A 20 11.66 -33.05 7.06
N THR A 21 11.73 -33.41 8.33
CA THR A 21 10.79 -34.32 9.00
C THR A 21 9.95 -33.53 10.01
N GLY A 22 8.64 -33.65 9.89
CA GLY A 22 7.68 -33.03 10.80
C GLY A 22 7.52 -33.81 12.12
N PRO A 23 6.75 -33.27 13.07
CA PRO A 23 6.60 -33.84 14.43
C PRO A 23 6.06 -35.28 14.46
N GLY A 24 5.32 -35.69 13.43
CA GLY A 24 4.76 -37.04 13.30
C GLY A 24 5.64 -38.03 12.53
N GLY A 25 6.90 -37.71 12.24
CA GLY A 25 7.83 -38.59 11.50
C GLY A 25 7.65 -38.59 9.97
N GLY A 26 6.62 -37.92 9.44
CA GLY A 26 6.43 -37.68 8.01
C GLY A 26 7.14 -36.41 7.51
N PRO A 27 7.02 -36.05 6.22
CA PRO A 27 7.59 -34.81 5.68
C PRO A 27 7.11 -33.57 6.44
N ALA A 28 8.00 -32.62 6.71
CA ALA A 28 7.62 -31.34 7.28
C ALA A 28 6.74 -30.56 6.29
N MET A 29 5.64 -30.00 6.80
CA MET A 29 4.66 -29.26 6.02
C MET A 29 4.32 -27.96 6.72
N THR A 30 3.97 -26.95 5.93
CA THR A 30 3.40 -25.70 6.42
C THR A 30 2.19 -25.30 5.58
N ASP A 31 1.42 -24.34 6.09
CA ASP A 31 0.24 -23.79 5.42
C ASP A 31 0.49 -22.33 5.05
N VAL A 32 0.21 -21.98 3.80
CA VAL A 32 0.10 -20.59 3.34
C VAL A 32 -1.38 -20.26 3.15
N VAL A 33 -1.84 -19.19 3.79
CA VAL A 33 -3.23 -18.73 3.69
C VAL A 33 -3.25 -17.33 3.12
N GLY A 34 -4.01 -17.13 2.05
CA GLY A 34 -4.02 -15.86 1.33
C GLY A 34 -4.89 -15.87 0.08
N ARG A 35 -4.82 -14.79 -0.70
CA ARG A 35 -5.46 -14.66 -2.01
C ARG A 35 -4.57 -15.28 -3.08
N LEU A 36 -5.12 -16.12 -3.95
CA LEU A 36 -4.38 -16.64 -5.10
C LEU A 36 -4.28 -15.54 -6.17
N LEU A 37 -3.08 -14.99 -6.39
CA LEU A 37 -2.83 -13.92 -7.37
C LEU A 37 -2.55 -14.47 -8.76
N ALA A 38 -1.75 -15.53 -8.83
CA ALA A 38 -1.35 -16.17 -10.08
C ALA A 38 -1.18 -17.67 -9.87
N LEU A 39 -1.38 -18.42 -10.96
CA LEU A 39 -1.19 -19.86 -11.04
C LEU A 39 -0.64 -20.18 -12.42
N ASP A 40 0.57 -20.70 -12.48
CA ASP A 40 1.22 -21.19 -13.71
C ASP A 40 1.53 -22.69 -13.59
N GLU A 41 2.27 -23.26 -14.54
CA GLU A 41 2.60 -24.70 -14.56
C GLU A 41 3.51 -25.15 -13.41
N ALA A 42 4.25 -24.24 -12.77
CA ALA A 42 5.27 -24.55 -11.78
C ALA A 42 4.96 -23.98 -10.39
N THR A 43 4.23 -22.86 -10.31
CA THR A 43 4.08 -22.08 -9.08
C THR A 43 2.66 -21.55 -8.88
N ALA A 44 2.30 -21.41 -7.60
CA ALA A 44 1.12 -20.68 -7.16
C ALA A 44 1.54 -19.48 -6.31
N ARG A 45 1.22 -18.28 -6.77
CA ARG A 45 1.52 -17.04 -6.05
C ARG A 45 0.37 -16.67 -5.13
N VAL A 46 0.61 -16.71 -3.82
CA VAL A 46 -0.39 -16.45 -2.79
C VAL A 46 -0.04 -15.19 -2.00
N GLU A 47 -0.93 -14.21 -2.02
CA GLU A 47 -0.82 -12.97 -1.24
C GLU A 47 -1.41 -13.14 0.16
N ARG A 48 -0.59 -12.93 1.17
CA ARG A 48 -0.96 -12.99 2.58
C ARG A 48 -1.72 -11.74 3.00
N ARG A 49 -2.29 -11.79 4.20
CA ARG A 49 -3.08 -10.71 4.82
C ARG A 49 -2.39 -9.35 4.84
N ASP A 50 -1.08 -9.33 5.02
CA ASP A 50 -0.29 -8.11 5.07
C ASP A 50 0.05 -7.56 3.67
N GLY A 51 -0.24 -8.31 2.61
CA GLY A 51 0.13 -7.99 1.23
C GLY A 51 1.48 -8.58 0.79
N THR A 52 2.18 -9.37 1.63
CA THR A 52 3.34 -10.14 1.14
C THR A 52 2.88 -11.27 0.23
N ALA A 53 3.57 -11.47 -0.88
CA ALA A 53 3.33 -12.60 -1.77
C ALA A 53 4.34 -13.72 -1.53
N VAL A 54 3.88 -14.97 -1.65
CA VAL A 54 4.72 -16.16 -1.61
C VAL A 54 4.43 -17.03 -2.81
N ASP A 55 5.49 -17.40 -3.53
CA ASP A 55 5.41 -18.37 -4.61
C ASP A 55 5.59 -19.77 -4.01
N VAL A 56 4.54 -20.59 -4.10
CA VAL A 56 4.54 -21.98 -3.63
C VAL A 56 4.76 -22.89 -4.83
N PRO A 57 5.85 -23.69 -4.88
CA PRO A 57 6.06 -24.65 -5.97
C PRO A 57 4.95 -25.69 -6.00
N LEU A 58 4.29 -25.89 -7.14
CA LEU A 58 3.16 -26.82 -7.28
C LEU A 58 3.56 -28.26 -6.93
N ALA A 59 4.79 -28.67 -7.25
CA ALA A 59 5.34 -29.98 -6.88
C ALA A 59 5.41 -30.20 -5.35
N SER A 60 5.42 -29.12 -4.56
CA SER A 60 5.43 -29.20 -3.09
C SER A 60 4.03 -29.20 -2.48
N VAL A 61 2.99 -28.85 -3.25
CA VAL A 61 1.60 -28.74 -2.77
C VAL A 61 1.05 -30.12 -2.45
N VAL A 62 0.55 -30.27 -1.22
CA VAL A 62 -0.07 -31.50 -0.73
C VAL A 62 -1.59 -31.38 -0.78
N ALA A 63 -2.12 -30.21 -0.46
CA ALA A 63 -3.55 -29.94 -0.52
C ALA A 63 -3.82 -28.44 -0.68
N ALA A 64 -4.84 -28.11 -1.46
CA ALA A 64 -5.40 -26.77 -1.48
C ALA A 64 -6.94 -26.82 -1.39
N LYS A 65 -7.51 -25.73 -0.87
CA LYS A 65 -8.94 -25.46 -0.92
C LYS A 65 -9.23 -23.97 -0.81
N THR A 66 -10.31 -23.55 -1.46
CA THR A 66 -10.95 -22.25 -1.19
C THR A 66 -11.49 -22.25 0.23
N VAL A 67 -11.32 -21.13 0.92
CA VAL A 67 -11.83 -20.91 2.28
C VAL A 67 -12.78 -19.71 2.28
N PRO A 68 -13.79 -19.66 3.17
CA PRO A 68 -14.69 -18.53 3.23
C PRO A 68 -13.95 -17.19 3.38
N GLN A 69 -14.53 -16.14 2.79
CA GLN A 69 -14.24 -14.77 3.17
C GLN A 69 -14.55 -14.61 4.67
N ARG A 70 -13.68 -13.91 5.41
CA ARG A 70 -13.49 -14.10 6.86
C ARG A 70 -14.64 -13.53 7.75
N PRO A 71 -15.05 -14.22 8.84
CA PRO A 71 -15.96 -13.68 9.88
C PRO A 71 -15.33 -12.82 11.01
N LEU A 72 -16.21 -12.13 11.75
CA LEU A 72 -16.17 -10.88 12.56
C LEU A 72 -15.11 -10.58 13.65
N ARG A 73 -14.22 -11.48 14.10
CA ARG A 73 -13.17 -11.06 15.07
C ARG A 73 -12.01 -10.40 14.31
N ARG A 74 -12.28 -9.19 13.84
CA ARG A 74 -11.35 -8.31 13.13
C ARG A 74 -10.51 -7.58 14.17
N ARG A 75 -9.17 -7.58 14.01
CA ARG A 75 -8.36 -6.50 14.60
C ARG A 75 -8.79 -5.25 13.85
N GLY A 76 -9.44 -4.31 14.53
CA GLY A 76 -9.91 -3.08 13.89
C GLY A 76 -8.74 -2.30 13.28
N ALA A 77 -9.02 -1.50 12.26
CA ALA A 77 -8.00 -0.76 11.53
C ALA A 77 -7.12 0.09 12.45
N ALA A 78 -7.74 0.77 13.43
CA ALA A 78 -7.06 1.61 14.42
C ALA A 78 -6.19 0.83 15.43
N ALA A 79 -6.38 -0.49 15.56
CA ALA A 79 -5.55 -1.31 16.45
C ALA A 79 -4.27 -1.81 15.77
N THR A 80 -4.05 -1.48 14.49
CA THR A 80 -2.88 -1.86 13.71
C THR A 80 -1.65 -1.11 14.23
N ASP A 81 -0.49 -1.76 14.21
CA ASP A 81 0.73 -1.08 14.61
C ASP A 81 1.14 -0.08 13.52
N ALA A 82 1.65 1.09 13.90
CA ALA A 82 2.01 2.13 12.94
C ALA A 82 3.09 1.66 11.96
N GLU A 83 4.10 0.92 12.43
CA GLU A 83 5.17 0.39 11.59
C GLU A 83 4.66 -0.73 10.65
N GLU A 84 3.75 -1.57 11.13
CA GLU A 84 3.03 -2.55 10.30
C GLU A 84 2.24 -1.84 9.18
N LEU A 85 1.53 -0.76 9.51
CA LEU A 85 0.78 0.01 8.53
C LEU A 85 1.71 0.76 7.56
N THR A 86 2.88 1.24 7.99
CA THR A 86 3.89 1.81 7.09
C THR A 86 4.34 0.80 6.03
N ARG A 87 4.58 -0.47 6.41
CA ARG A 87 4.91 -1.55 5.45
C ARG A 87 3.80 -1.77 4.42
N ILE A 88 2.55 -1.84 4.89
CA ILE A 88 1.37 -2.01 4.02
C ILE A 88 1.25 -0.82 3.05
N THR A 89 1.37 0.41 3.55
CA THR A 89 1.22 1.61 2.74
C THR A 89 2.32 1.75 1.67
N SER A 90 3.52 1.24 1.94
CA SER A 90 4.65 1.21 0.99
C SER A 90 4.35 0.29 -0.20
N ARG A 91 3.75 -0.89 0.05
CA ARG A 91 3.32 -1.82 -1.01
C ARG A 91 2.19 -1.25 -1.88
N GLY A 92 1.30 -0.45 -1.29
CA GLY A 92 0.22 0.21 -2.04
C GLY A 92 0.66 1.41 -2.87
N TRP A 93 1.89 1.91 -2.66
CA TRP A 93 2.53 2.97 -3.43
C TRP A 93 4.01 2.61 -3.68
N PRO A 94 4.27 1.56 -4.46
CA PRO A 94 5.58 0.94 -4.56
C PRO A 94 6.56 1.85 -5.28
N ALA A 95 7.82 1.82 -4.86
CA ALA A 95 8.91 2.40 -5.63
C ALA A 95 9.27 1.52 -6.82
N THR A 96 9.89 2.11 -7.84
CA THR A 96 10.42 1.32 -8.98
C THR A 96 11.64 0.51 -8.58
N GLU A 97 12.32 0.92 -7.51
CA GLU A 97 13.38 0.17 -6.86
C GLU A 97 13.16 0.20 -5.33
N SER A 98 13.15 -0.99 -4.73
CA SER A 98 13.09 -1.20 -3.29
C SER A 98 14.22 -2.13 -2.86
N VAL A 99 15.03 -1.70 -1.88
CA VAL A 99 16.11 -2.49 -1.30
C VAL A 99 15.88 -2.65 0.21
N PRO A 100 15.82 -3.87 0.75
CA PRO A 100 15.68 -4.07 2.19
C PRO A 100 16.95 -3.66 2.94
N LEU A 101 16.78 -3.01 4.09
CA LEU A 101 17.84 -2.74 5.07
C LEU A 101 17.34 -3.25 6.43
N GLY A 102 17.52 -4.55 6.65
CA GLY A 102 16.88 -5.28 7.75
C GLY A 102 15.37 -5.08 7.73
N GLY A 103 14.87 -4.45 8.80
CA GLY A 103 13.48 -4.04 8.95
C GLY A 103 13.10 -2.91 8.03
N TRP A 104 13.98 -1.98 7.65
CA TRP A 104 13.67 -0.81 6.83
C TRP A 104 13.60 -1.14 5.33
N GLU A 105 13.01 -0.24 4.54
CA GLU A 105 12.95 -0.33 3.08
C GLU A 105 13.49 0.94 2.42
N LEU A 106 14.60 0.83 1.69
CA LEU A 106 15.16 1.91 0.87
C LEU A 106 14.40 1.97 -0.44
N ARG A 107 13.70 3.09 -0.70
CA ARG A 107 12.80 3.25 -1.85
C ARG A 107 13.28 4.35 -2.78
N ALA A 108 13.42 4.05 -4.06
CA ALA A 108 13.75 4.99 -5.11
C ALA A 108 12.83 4.85 -6.32
N ALA A 109 12.26 5.96 -6.73
CA ALA A 109 11.43 6.12 -7.92
C ALA A 109 11.66 7.50 -8.53
N GLY A 110 12.92 7.81 -8.87
CA GLY A 110 13.33 9.01 -9.62
C GLY A 110 12.80 10.35 -9.10
N GLY A 111 12.60 10.50 -7.79
CA GLY A 111 12.03 11.70 -7.16
C GLY A 111 10.50 11.78 -7.21
N PHE A 112 9.81 10.85 -7.88
CA PHE A 112 8.35 10.78 -7.93
C PHE A 112 7.75 10.33 -6.58
N THR A 113 7.59 11.37 -5.78
CA THR A 113 6.99 11.50 -4.44
C THR A 113 7.77 10.84 -3.31
N GLY A 114 7.80 11.51 -2.15
CA GLY A 114 8.47 11.02 -0.94
C GLY A 114 8.01 9.62 -0.50
N ARG A 115 6.74 9.24 -0.75
CA ARG A 115 6.24 7.90 -0.41
C ARG A 115 6.92 6.78 -1.20
N ALA A 116 7.49 7.07 -2.36
CA ALA A 116 8.28 6.12 -3.16
C ALA A 116 9.77 6.53 -3.27
N ASN A 117 10.16 7.63 -2.63
CA ASN A 117 11.51 8.22 -2.68
C ASN A 117 11.95 8.68 -1.29
N SER A 118 11.92 7.76 -0.34
CA SER A 118 12.45 7.92 1.01
C SER A 118 12.59 6.55 1.67
N VAL A 119 13.51 6.39 2.61
CA VAL A 119 13.57 5.16 3.39
C VAL A 119 12.30 5.05 4.22
N ALA A 120 11.56 3.95 4.08
CA ALA A 120 10.47 3.62 4.99
C ALA A 120 11.08 3.05 6.27
N VAL A 121 10.97 3.81 7.36
CA VAL A 121 11.54 3.42 8.64
C VAL A 121 10.50 2.65 9.43
N HIS A 122 10.72 1.35 9.57
CA HIS A 122 9.87 0.44 10.33
C HIS A 122 10.67 -0.76 10.84
N GLY A 123 10.52 -1.13 12.11
CA GLY A 123 11.31 -2.19 12.74
C GLY A 123 12.81 -1.88 12.82
N ASP A 124 13.60 -2.90 13.14
CA ASP A 124 15.04 -2.84 13.36
C ASP A 124 15.82 -2.93 12.02
N PRO A 125 16.73 -2.00 11.68
CA PRO A 125 17.52 -2.04 10.45
C PRO A 125 18.49 -3.23 10.34
N GLY A 126 18.65 -4.04 11.38
CA GLY A 126 19.50 -5.23 11.41
C GLY A 126 20.99 -4.92 11.57
N VAL A 127 21.35 -3.64 11.71
CA VAL A 127 22.68 -3.10 11.93
C VAL A 127 22.60 -1.95 12.95
N ALA A 128 23.73 -1.42 13.40
CA ALA A 128 23.74 -0.24 14.26
C ALA A 128 23.10 0.97 13.54
N VAL A 129 22.41 1.84 14.27
CA VAL A 129 21.69 3.00 13.68
C VAL A 129 22.64 3.88 12.86
N ASP A 130 23.82 4.20 13.38
CA ASP A 130 24.81 5.02 12.67
C ASP A 130 25.23 4.39 11.33
N GLU A 131 25.41 3.06 11.31
CA GLU A 131 25.71 2.31 10.09
C GLU A 131 24.53 2.33 9.11
N ALA A 132 23.30 2.16 9.60
CA ALA A 132 22.08 2.23 8.79
C ALA A 132 21.94 3.61 8.11
N LEU A 133 22.22 4.70 8.82
CA LEU A 133 22.14 6.06 8.27
C LEU A 133 23.17 6.30 7.15
N VAL A 134 24.41 5.81 7.33
CA VAL A 134 25.44 5.84 6.26
C VAL A 134 24.97 5.08 5.02
N LEU A 135 24.37 3.90 5.20
CA LEU A 135 23.83 3.10 4.08
C LEU A 135 22.67 3.81 3.38
N VAL A 136 21.78 4.47 4.13
CA VAL A 136 20.68 5.28 3.59
C VAL A 136 21.24 6.42 2.73
N GLU A 137 22.18 7.22 3.25
CA GLU A 137 22.76 8.34 2.51
C GLU A 137 23.50 7.87 1.25
N ALA A 138 24.28 6.80 1.35
CA ALA A 138 24.99 6.23 0.21
C ALA A 138 24.03 5.72 -0.89
N PHE A 139 22.91 5.09 -0.50
CA PHE A 139 21.91 4.61 -1.45
C PHE A 139 21.30 5.75 -2.26
N TYR A 140 20.95 6.86 -1.61
CA TYR A 140 20.36 8.02 -2.28
C TYR A 140 21.39 8.83 -3.09
N ALA A 141 22.61 8.99 -2.56
CA ALA A 141 23.70 9.65 -3.28
C ALA A 141 24.08 8.94 -4.58
N ALA A 142 24.12 7.60 -4.59
CA ALA A 142 24.39 6.81 -5.79
C ALA A 142 23.32 6.94 -6.89
N ARG A 143 22.17 7.56 -6.58
CA ARG A 143 21.03 7.76 -7.50
C ARG A 143 20.79 9.24 -7.81
N ASP A 144 21.66 10.14 -7.36
CA ASP A 144 21.46 11.59 -7.43
C ASP A 144 20.12 12.04 -6.82
N LEU A 145 19.68 11.37 -5.75
CA LEU A 145 18.44 11.66 -5.04
C LEU A 145 18.73 12.24 -3.65
N PRO A 146 17.85 13.12 -3.11
CA PRO A 146 17.96 13.54 -1.72
C PRO A 146 17.68 12.38 -0.77
N ALA A 147 18.52 12.22 0.25
CA ALA A 147 18.27 11.27 1.32
C ALA A 147 17.12 11.78 2.18
N LEU A 148 15.99 11.06 2.15
CA LEU A 148 14.82 11.34 2.97
C LEU A 148 14.44 10.09 3.76
N ALA A 149 14.00 10.28 5.00
CA ALA A 149 13.47 9.21 5.84
C ALA A 149 12.01 9.47 6.20
N GLN A 150 11.11 8.53 5.86
CA GLN A 150 9.72 8.55 6.31
C GLN A 150 9.64 7.90 7.69
N VAL A 151 9.38 8.70 8.72
CA VAL A 151 9.39 8.24 10.12
C VAL A 151 8.08 8.59 10.81
N VAL A 152 7.52 7.64 11.58
CA VAL A 152 6.35 7.88 12.43
C VAL A 152 6.71 8.94 13.47
N ALA A 153 5.97 10.06 13.50
CA ALA A 153 6.24 11.17 14.40
C ALA A 153 6.15 10.74 15.87
N GLY A 154 7.14 11.12 16.68
CA GLY A 154 7.24 10.77 18.10
C GLY A 154 7.70 9.34 18.39
N SER A 155 7.97 8.52 17.36
CA SER A 155 8.50 7.16 17.53
C SER A 155 9.94 7.15 18.09
N ALA A 156 10.43 5.96 18.47
CA ALA A 156 11.83 5.79 18.85
C ALA A 156 12.78 6.15 17.69
N TRP A 157 12.40 5.80 16.46
CA TRP A 157 13.15 6.17 15.27
C TRP A 157 13.16 7.67 15.03
N ASP A 158 12.05 8.36 15.31
CA ASP A 158 11.98 9.80 15.17
C ASP A 158 13.01 10.54 16.04
N ARG A 159 13.23 10.01 17.25
CA ARG A 159 14.26 10.49 18.17
C ARG A 159 15.66 10.09 17.70
N ALA A 160 15.86 8.84 17.30
CA ALA A 160 17.16 8.35 16.86
C ALA A 160 17.70 9.11 15.64
N PHE A 161 16.85 9.41 14.66
CA PHE A 161 17.22 10.25 13.52
C PHE A 161 17.56 11.68 13.96
N ALA A 162 16.78 12.27 14.86
CA ALA A 162 17.04 13.62 15.38
C ALA A 162 18.36 13.69 16.18
N GLU A 163 18.66 12.68 16.99
CA GLU A 163 19.92 12.54 17.73
C GLU A 163 21.13 12.41 16.78
N ALA A 164 20.93 11.76 15.63
CA ALA A 164 21.91 11.68 14.55
C ALA A 164 21.98 12.94 13.66
N GLY A 165 21.33 14.04 14.05
CA GLY A 165 21.40 15.32 13.34
C GLY A 165 20.46 15.44 12.14
N TRP A 166 19.55 14.50 11.91
CA TRP A 166 18.53 14.65 10.88
C TRP A 166 17.45 15.63 11.32
N VAL A 167 17.02 16.49 10.39
CA VAL A 167 16.06 17.57 10.62
C VAL A 167 14.77 17.36 9.83
N GLY A 168 13.69 18.04 10.23
CA GLY A 168 12.44 18.03 9.49
C GLY A 168 12.62 18.52 8.06
N TYR A 169 12.08 17.79 7.09
CA TYR A 169 12.12 18.19 5.69
C TYR A 169 11.23 19.41 5.44
N GLY A 170 11.83 20.53 5.05
CA GLY A 170 11.13 21.80 4.81
C GLY A 170 10.45 21.95 3.44
N GLY A 171 10.34 20.88 2.64
CA GLY A 171 9.69 20.94 1.33
C GLY A 171 8.16 21.03 1.41
N ALA A 172 7.51 21.15 0.26
CA ALA A 172 6.06 21.39 0.14
C ALA A 172 5.16 20.29 0.77
N ARG A 173 5.73 19.10 1.07
CA ARG A 173 5.01 17.96 1.65
C ARG A 173 5.88 17.34 2.76
N PRO A 174 5.96 17.97 3.94
CA PRO A 174 6.87 17.57 5.02
C PRO A 174 6.45 16.28 5.73
N GLY A 175 5.22 15.81 5.51
CA GLY A 175 4.65 14.63 6.18
C GLY A 175 3.19 14.44 5.81
N ALA A 176 2.53 13.51 6.50
CA ALA A 176 1.08 13.32 6.39
C ALA A 176 0.49 12.74 7.67
N ILE A 177 -0.79 12.99 7.88
CA ILE A 177 -1.64 12.18 8.76
C ILE A 177 -2.08 10.93 8.00
N VAL A 178 -1.91 9.77 8.64
CA VAL A 178 -2.49 8.50 8.20
C VAL A 178 -3.85 8.36 8.86
N GLN A 179 -4.90 8.19 8.05
CA GLN A 179 -6.24 7.92 8.54
C GLN A 179 -6.67 6.52 8.14
N VAL A 180 -7.41 5.83 9.02
CA VAL A 180 -7.88 4.46 8.79
C VAL A 180 -9.37 4.31 9.05
N ALA A 181 -9.98 3.33 8.39
CA ALA A 181 -11.37 2.93 8.60
C ALA A 181 -11.50 1.40 8.55
N ASP A 182 -12.37 0.83 9.38
CA ASP A 182 -12.91 -0.51 9.15
C ASP A 182 -13.99 -0.42 8.07
N LEU A 183 -13.96 -1.34 7.09
CA LEU A 183 -14.90 -1.33 5.97
C LEU A 183 -16.15 -2.15 6.24
N GLU A 184 -17.28 -1.55 5.86
CA GLU A 184 -18.58 -2.19 5.84
C GLU A 184 -18.86 -2.83 4.46
N PRO A 185 -19.58 -3.95 4.37
CA PRO A 185 -19.84 -4.63 3.10
C PRO A 185 -20.84 -3.92 2.17
N ALA A 186 -21.32 -2.73 2.54
CA ALA A 186 -22.51 -2.10 1.94
C ALA A 186 -22.23 -0.83 1.11
N TYR A 187 -21.02 -0.66 0.56
CA TYR A 187 -20.77 0.43 -0.38
C TYR A 187 -21.38 0.13 -1.74
N VAL A 188 -22.07 1.11 -2.32
CA VAL A 188 -22.67 1.01 -3.66
C VAL A 188 -21.85 1.85 -4.63
N ALA A 189 -21.24 1.22 -5.63
CA ALA A 189 -20.52 1.94 -6.67
C ALA A 189 -21.44 2.90 -7.41
N ASP A 190 -20.91 4.06 -7.79
CA ASP A 190 -21.63 5.03 -8.60
C ASP A 190 -21.77 4.56 -10.05
N SER A 191 -22.97 4.68 -10.64
CA SER A 191 -23.25 4.18 -11.99
C SER A 191 -22.49 4.90 -13.10
N ASP A 192 -22.08 6.15 -12.88
CA ASP A 192 -21.33 6.94 -13.86
C ASP A 192 -19.82 6.78 -13.70
N ALA A 193 -19.37 6.04 -12.68
CA ALA A 193 -17.96 5.83 -12.42
C ALA A 193 -17.42 4.63 -13.20
N LEU A 194 -16.29 4.84 -13.86
CA LEU A 194 -15.51 3.78 -14.48
C LEU A 194 -14.33 3.43 -13.56
N VAL A 195 -14.08 2.14 -13.36
CA VAL A 195 -12.88 1.63 -12.66
C VAL A 195 -12.06 0.78 -13.61
N GLU A 196 -10.85 1.23 -13.94
CA GLU A 196 -9.92 0.54 -14.83
C GLU A 196 -8.72 -0.01 -14.05
N SER A 197 -8.07 -1.07 -14.54
CA SER A 197 -6.86 -1.63 -13.92
C SER A 197 -5.57 -0.89 -14.29
N HIS A 198 -5.64 0.09 -15.19
CA HIS A 198 -4.53 0.92 -15.64
C HIS A 198 -4.98 2.38 -15.69
N ALA A 199 -4.04 3.32 -15.63
CA ALA A 199 -4.38 4.74 -15.71
C ALA A 199 -4.64 5.10 -17.18
N SER A 200 -5.89 5.32 -17.57
CA SER A 200 -6.18 5.83 -18.93
C SER A 200 -5.57 7.21 -19.16
N GLU A 201 -5.38 7.61 -20.42
CA GLU A 201 -4.84 8.94 -20.75
C GLU A 201 -5.70 10.07 -20.18
N GLY A 202 -7.03 9.88 -20.13
CA GLY A 202 -7.96 10.82 -19.51
C GLY A 202 -7.72 10.97 -18.00
N TRP A 203 -7.46 9.86 -17.31
CA TRP A 203 -7.11 9.85 -15.88
C TRP A 203 -5.78 10.54 -15.64
N MET A 204 -4.74 10.20 -16.42
CA MET A 204 -3.40 10.78 -16.28
C MET A 204 -3.38 12.29 -16.55
N ARG A 205 -4.16 12.78 -17.52
CA ARG A 205 -4.25 14.21 -17.81
C ARG A 205 -4.83 15.02 -16.65
N MET A 206 -5.69 14.41 -15.85
CA MET A 206 -6.22 15.01 -14.62
C MET A 206 -5.25 14.97 -13.45
N TYR A 207 -4.32 14.01 -13.42
CA TYR A 207 -3.42 13.84 -12.30
C TYR A 207 -2.25 14.83 -12.36
N HIS A 208 -2.41 15.98 -11.70
CA HIS A 208 -1.50 17.14 -11.79
C HIS A 208 -0.16 16.99 -11.05
N ARG A 209 0.16 15.79 -10.55
CA ARG A 209 1.37 15.56 -9.72
C ARG A 209 2.52 14.93 -10.51
N VAL A 210 2.50 15.02 -11.83
CA VAL A 210 3.39 14.27 -12.70
C VAL A 210 4.29 15.20 -13.50
N GLU A 211 5.59 15.10 -13.26
CA GLU A 211 6.61 15.69 -14.13
C GLU A 211 7.08 14.67 -15.17
N ASP A 212 7.37 13.43 -14.73
CA ASP A 212 7.66 12.29 -15.60
C ASP A 212 6.50 11.29 -15.62
N LEU A 213 5.78 11.25 -16.75
CA LEU A 213 4.63 10.36 -16.96
C LEU A 213 4.98 8.88 -16.91
N ARG A 214 6.16 8.47 -17.41
CA ARG A 214 6.56 7.06 -17.42
C ARG A 214 6.82 6.58 -16.01
N LEU A 215 7.55 7.38 -15.25
CA LEU A 215 7.87 7.08 -13.86
C LEU A 215 6.62 7.10 -12.97
N ALA A 216 5.72 8.08 -13.17
CA ALA A 216 4.46 8.13 -12.45
C ALA A 216 3.60 6.91 -12.72
N ARG A 217 3.46 6.48 -13.98
CA ARG A 217 2.75 5.25 -14.34
C ARG A 217 3.34 4.02 -13.67
N ALA A 218 4.67 3.87 -13.69
CA ALA A 218 5.34 2.73 -13.06
C ALA A 218 5.00 2.60 -11.56
N VAL A 219 4.91 3.71 -10.83
CA VAL A 219 4.52 3.72 -9.41
C VAL A 219 3.01 3.55 -9.22
N LEU A 220 2.20 4.26 -10.02
CA LEU A 220 0.74 4.24 -9.91
C LEU A 220 0.17 2.85 -10.21
N GLU A 221 0.63 2.22 -11.28
CA GLU A 221 0.17 0.91 -11.78
C GLU A 221 0.96 -0.26 -11.17
N GLY A 222 2.02 0.01 -10.41
CA GLY A 222 2.90 -1.01 -9.83
C GLY A 222 2.23 -2.07 -8.93
N PRO A 223 1.20 -1.75 -8.11
CA PRO A 223 0.55 -2.78 -7.31
C PRO A 223 -0.22 -3.80 -8.14
N ALA A 224 -0.21 -5.06 -7.69
CA ALA A 224 -0.89 -6.16 -8.37
C ALA A 224 -2.42 -6.00 -8.46
N THR A 225 -3.04 -5.38 -7.45
CA THR A 225 -4.49 -5.13 -7.42
C THR A 225 -4.74 -3.63 -7.27
N VAL A 226 -4.91 -2.93 -8.38
CA VAL A 226 -5.11 -1.47 -8.43
C VAL A 226 -6.31 -1.12 -9.32
N GLY A 227 -7.06 -0.09 -8.91
CA GLY A 227 -8.18 0.49 -9.61
C GLY A 227 -8.02 1.99 -9.80
N PHE A 228 -8.22 2.45 -11.02
CA PHE A 228 -8.23 3.86 -11.41
C PHE A 228 -9.67 4.26 -11.66
N VAL A 229 -10.24 5.00 -10.70
CA VAL A 229 -11.64 5.46 -10.74
C VAL A 229 -11.71 6.78 -11.49
N SER A 230 -12.67 6.93 -12.39
CA SER A 230 -12.95 8.19 -13.08
C SER A 230 -14.46 8.42 -13.25
N ILE A 231 -14.88 9.68 -13.29
CA ILE A 231 -16.24 10.10 -13.62
C ILE A 231 -16.16 11.20 -14.70
N GLY A 232 -16.99 11.07 -15.75
CA GLY A 232 -17.07 11.99 -16.88
C GLY A 232 -16.23 11.59 -18.09
N SER A 233 -16.55 12.15 -19.25
CA SER A 233 -15.78 11.96 -20.49
C SER A 233 -15.63 13.31 -21.23
N PRO A 234 -14.43 13.93 -21.24
CA PRO A 234 -13.22 13.51 -20.52
C PRO A 234 -13.43 13.51 -18.99
N ALA A 235 -12.59 12.77 -18.26
CA ALA A 235 -12.68 12.68 -16.80
C ALA A 235 -12.66 14.08 -16.16
N VAL A 236 -13.58 14.33 -15.23
CA VAL A 236 -13.68 15.55 -14.41
C VAL A 236 -13.48 15.27 -12.92
N ALA A 237 -13.49 14.00 -12.52
CA ALA A 237 -13.09 13.55 -11.22
C ALA A 237 -12.35 12.21 -11.35
N ILE A 238 -11.30 12.05 -10.56
CA ILE A 238 -10.47 10.86 -10.53
C ILE A 238 -10.20 10.40 -9.10
N GLY A 239 -9.89 9.12 -8.96
CA GLY A 239 -9.33 8.53 -7.75
C GLY A 239 -8.48 7.30 -8.08
N ARG A 240 -7.63 6.91 -7.16
CA ARG A 240 -6.91 5.64 -7.21
C ARG A 240 -7.18 4.86 -5.93
N VAL A 241 -7.47 3.59 -6.10
CA VAL A 241 -7.62 2.62 -5.03
C VAL A 241 -6.68 1.44 -5.28
N VAL A 242 -6.05 0.94 -4.22
CA VAL A 242 -5.22 -0.28 -4.27
C VAL A 242 -5.72 -1.23 -3.19
N VAL A 243 -5.69 -2.54 -3.45
CA VAL A 243 -5.84 -3.54 -2.39
C VAL A 243 -4.50 -4.24 -2.18
N THR A 244 -4.05 -4.25 -0.92
CA THR A 244 -2.82 -4.90 -0.47
C THR A 244 -3.17 -5.80 0.71
N GLY A 245 -3.27 -7.10 0.45
CA GLY A 245 -3.79 -8.05 1.44
C GLY A 245 -5.24 -7.71 1.81
N GLU A 246 -5.46 -7.24 3.04
CA GLU A 246 -6.80 -6.84 3.51
C GLU A 246 -7.05 -5.32 3.54
N TRP A 247 -6.09 -4.52 3.06
CA TRP A 247 -6.13 -3.07 3.15
C TRP A 247 -6.40 -2.41 1.80
N ALA A 248 -7.36 -1.48 1.79
CA ALA A 248 -7.60 -0.56 0.70
C ALA A 248 -6.81 0.74 0.90
N GLY A 249 -5.93 1.09 -0.02
CA GLY A 249 -5.25 2.39 -0.03
C GLY A 249 -5.93 3.37 -0.98
N LEU A 250 -6.46 4.49 -0.47
CA LEU A 250 -7.04 5.54 -1.31
C LEU A 250 -6.00 6.66 -1.53
N ALA A 251 -5.84 7.07 -2.79
CA ALA A 251 -4.93 8.14 -3.19
C ALA A 251 -5.45 8.86 -4.44
N ALA A 252 -4.79 9.96 -4.81
CA ALA A 252 -5.05 10.70 -6.05
C ALA A 252 -6.53 11.07 -6.28
N VAL A 253 -7.27 11.38 -5.21
CA VAL A 253 -8.65 11.87 -5.31
C VAL A 253 -8.63 13.34 -5.72
N GLU A 254 -9.00 13.63 -6.96
CA GLU A 254 -8.96 14.97 -7.55
C GLU A 254 -10.26 15.27 -8.30
N VAL A 255 -10.72 16.52 -8.26
CA VAL A 255 -11.90 17.01 -8.98
C VAL A 255 -11.54 18.30 -9.70
N ALA A 256 -11.86 18.36 -10.99
CA ALA A 256 -11.64 19.51 -11.85
C ALA A 256 -12.26 20.77 -11.23
N PRO A 257 -11.58 21.92 -11.18
CA PRO A 257 -12.06 23.14 -10.53
C PRO A 257 -13.51 23.51 -10.86
N GLU A 258 -13.87 23.43 -12.14
CA GLU A 258 -15.19 23.72 -12.72
C GLU A 258 -16.28 22.71 -12.32
N ALA A 259 -15.90 21.50 -11.91
CA ALA A 259 -16.81 20.43 -11.50
C ALA A 259 -16.90 20.25 -9.97
N ARG A 260 -16.24 21.12 -9.19
CA ARG A 260 -16.24 21.06 -7.72
C ARG A 260 -17.63 21.37 -7.15
N ARG A 261 -17.82 20.95 -5.89
CA ARG A 261 -19.06 21.15 -5.10
C ARG A 261 -20.30 20.43 -5.65
N GLN A 262 -20.12 19.49 -6.58
CA GLN A 262 -21.17 18.62 -7.12
C GLN A 262 -21.17 17.21 -6.49
N GLY A 263 -20.44 17.01 -5.38
CA GLY A 263 -20.36 15.71 -4.69
C GLY A 263 -19.45 14.66 -5.36
N LEU A 264 -18.77 14.99 -6.47
CA LEU A 264 -17.96 14.04 -7.25
C LEU A 264 -16.88 13.33 -6.43
N ALA A 265 -16.16 14.04 -5.55
CA ALA A 265 -15.14 13.42 -4.71
C ALA A 265 -15.73 12.33 -3.79
N ARG A 266 -16.95 12.54 -3.27
CA ARG A 266 -17.65 11.53 -2.46
C ARG A 266 -18.01 10.31 -3.29
N ARG A 267 -18.48 10.51 -4.53
CA ARG A 267 -18.80 9.43 -5.48
C ARG A 267 -17.56 8.60 -5.80
N ILE A 268 -16.42 9.25 -6.06
CA ILE A 268 -15.11 8.58 -6.25
C ILE A 268 -14.73 7.72 -5.04
N VAL A 269 -14.81 8.26 -3.82
CA VAL A 269 -14.50 7.51 -2.60
C VAL A 269 -15.45 6.33 -2.43
N GLN A 270 -16.76 6.53 -2.61
CA GLN A 270 -17.76 5.48 -2.48
C GLN A 270 -17.53 4.34 -3.49
N THR A 271 -17.26 4.66 -4.76
CA THR A 271 -16.90 3.67 -5.78
C THR A 271 -15.60 2.95 -5.44
N SER A 272 -14.59 3.69 -4.96
CA SER A 272 -13.31 3.10 -4.55
C SER A 272 -13.47 2.07 -3.43
N LEU A 273 -14.30 2.38 -2.43
CA LEU A 273 -14.56 1.47 -1.30
C LEU A 273 -15.40 0.26 -1.71
N ALA A 274 -16.40 0.44 -2.58
CA ALA A 274 -17.18 -0.67 -3.15
C ALA A 274 -16.26 -1.64 -3.91
N TRP A 275 -15.43 -1.10 -4.81
CA TRP A 275 -14.43 -1.87 -5.54
C TRP A 275 -13.46 -2.58 -4.59
N ALA A 276 -12.96 -1.91 -3.55
CA ALA A 276 -12.01 -2.52 -2.62
C ALA A 276 -12.61 -3.69 -1.82
N VAL A 277 -13.87 -3.58 -1.39
CA VAL A 277 -14.60 -4.67 -0.70
C VAL A 277 -14.79 -5.88 -1.61
N GLU A 278 -15.15 -5.66 -2.88
CA GLU A 278 -15.20 -6.74 -3.89
C GLU A 278 -13.84 -7.40 -4.08
N HIS A 279 -12.77 -6.61 -3.96
CA HIS A 279 -11.39 -7.07 -3.97
C HIS A 279 -10.89 -7.47 -2.58
N GLY A 280 -11.79 -7.78 -1.64
CA GLY A 280 -11.53 -8.42 -0.35
C GLY A 280 -10.77 -7.59 0.68
N ALA A 281 -10.72 -6.28 0.51
CA ALA A 281 -10.32 -5.38 1.59
C ALA A 281 -11.40 -5.33 2.66
N ASP A 282 -11.00 -5.33 3.93
CA ASP A 282 -11.89 -5.12 5.08
C ASP A 282 -11.50 -3.89 5.92
N LYS A 283 -10.41 -3.22 5.54
CA LYS A 283 -9.91 -1.96 6.13
C LYS A 283 -9.49 -1.04 5.02
N ALA A 284 -9.48 0.26 5.30
CA ALA A 284 -8.90 1.25 4.40
C ALA A 284 -7.94 2.17 5.13
N TYR A 285 -6.98 2.71 4.37
CA TYR A 285 -6.11 3.79 4.78
C TYR A 285 -6.05 4.87 3.71
N LEU A 286 -5.68 6.08 4.14
CA LEU A 286 -5.26 7.16 3.27
C LEU A 286 -4.20 8.00 3.96
N GLN A 287 -3.45 8.76 3.16
CA GLN A 287 -2.38 9.64 3.63
C GLN A 287 -2.63 11.04 3.06
N THR A 288 -2.92 12.01 3.93
CA THR A 288 -3.17 13.41 3.54
C THR A 288 -2.40 14.37 4.43
N MET A 289 -2.13 15.58 3.94
CA MET A 289 -1.52 16.63 4.77
C MET A 289 -2.48 17.00 5.90
N ARG A 290 -1.95 17.28 7.09
CA ARG A 290 -2.75 17.57 8.29
C ARG A 290 -3.59 18.84 8.14
N ASP A 291 -3.14 19.80 7.35
CA ASP A 291 -3.83 21.06 7.04
C ASP A 291 -4.84 20.96 5.88
N ASN A 292 -5.03 19.77 5.30
CA ASN A 292 -5.99 19.55 4.23
C ASN A 292 -7.40 19.27 4.79
N ASP A 293 -7.98 20.27 5.45
CA ASP A 293 -9.33 20.19 6.05
C ASP A 293 -10.40 19.71 5.06
N PRO A 294 -10.43 20.14 3.78
CA PRO A 294 -11.42 19.64 2.82
C PRO A 294 -11.32 18.12 2.59
N ALA A 295 -10.10 17.57 2.52
CA ALA A 295 -9.91 16.13 2.35
C ALA A 295 -10.30 15.38 3.63
N ILE A 296 -9.90 15.85 4.81
CA ILE A 296 -10.27 15.22 6.09
C ILE A 296 -11.80 15.19 6.25
N ALA A 297 -12.49 16.29 5.90
CA ALA A 297 -13.94 16.37 5.92
C ALA A 297 -14.62 15.43 4.90
N LEU A 298 -14.00 15.20 3.74
CA LEU A 298 -14.49 14.26 2.72
C LEU A 298 -14.53 12.82 3.23
N TYR A 299 -13.50 12.39 3.96
CA TYR A 299 -13.34 10.98 4.37
C TYR A 299 -14.07 10.62 5.67
N ARG A 300 -14.29 11.59 6.57
CA ARG A 300 -14.96 11.38 7.87
C ARG A 300 -16.30 10.62 7.79
N PRO A 301 -17.22 10.90 6.83
CA PRO A 301 -18.47 10.15 6.72
C PRO A 301 -18.32 8.68 6.34
N PHE A 302 -17.14 8.24 5.90
CA PHE A 302 -16.83 6.85 5.59
C PHE A 302 -16.13 6.11 6.74
N GLY A 303 -16.08 6.72 7.94
CA GLY A 303 -15.50 6.11 9.14
C GLY A 303 -13.99 6.29 9.29
N PHE A 304 -13.35 7.11 8.45
CA PHE A 304 -11.93 7.39 8.58
C PHE A 304 -11.64 8.21 9.85
N THR A 305 -10.66 7.73 10.61
CA THR A 305 -10.16 8.36 11.84
C THR A 305 -8.64 8.46 11.80
N ASP A 306 -8.08 9.45 12.48
CA ASP A 306 -6.64 9.63 12.60
C ASP A 306 -6.01 8.42 13.30
N HIS A 307 -4.92 7.87 12.73
CA HIS A 307 -4.19 6.75 13.31
C HIS A 307 -2.82 7.19 13.83
N HIS A 308 -1.98 7.76 12.96
CA HIS A 308 -0.65 8.25 13.31
C HIS A 308 -0.18 9.24 12.25
N GLU A 309 0.78 10.08 12.62
CA GLU A 309 1.45 10.96 11.67
C GLU A 309 2.82 10.41 11.33
N TYR A 310 3.25 10.65 10.10
CA TYR A 310 4.65 10.52 9.75
C TYR A 310 5.17 11.86 9.23
N ARG A 311 6.48 12.07 9.41
CA ARG A 311 7.21 13.18 8.82
C ARG A 311 8.38 12.66 7.99
N TYR A 312 8.79 13.46 7.02
CA TYR A 312 10.03 13.24 6.32
C TYR A 312 11.15 13.97 7.05
N LEU A 313 12.25 13.27 7.27
CA LEU A 313 13.50 13.81 7.79
C LEU A 313 14.55 13.83 6.67
N THR A 314 15.50 14.76 6.77
CA THR A 314 16.65 14.90 5.87
C THR A 314 17.91 15.13 6.71
N PRO A 315 19.11 14.77 6.24
CA PRO A 315 20.35 15.11 6.96
C PRO A 315 20.43 16.61 7.24
N GLY A 316 20.73 16.98 8.49
CA GLY A 316 21.06 18.36 8.87
C GLY A 316 22.43 18.71 8.28
N ARG A 317 22.48 19.77 7.47
CA ARG A 317 23.74 20.30 6.95
C ARG A 317 24.51 21.07 8.01
#